data_AF-A0A1X7SSQ3-F1
#
_entry.id   AF-A0A1X7SSQ3-F1
#
_cell.length_a   1.000
_cell.length_b   1.000
_cell.length_c   1.000
_cell.angle_alpha   90.00
_cell.angle_beta   90.00
_cell.angle_gamma   90.00
#
_symmetry.space_group_name_H-M   'P 1'
#
loop_
_entity.id
_entity.type
_entity.pdbx_description
1 polymer ?
#
loop_
_entity_poly.entity_id
_entity_poly.type
_entity_poly.pdbx_seq_one_letter_code
_entity_poly.pdbx_strand_id
1 'polypeptide(L)'
;MLHAGERSKSGPSNITFNYCVFAGNKAFFGAGVALKIAGSELNTINQSSISFKNSLWLLNSGSAVDISQQVQNQMDNTFYSIPEFENCLFKFNSGSRTNTTGYKATFLITKIQVSFKGNNYFQQNRDTGLKIVSAIVTISENSSMTFENNRGSPAGAIALTGFSRIRYNNNVIFNFTENNGSTVGAIYYSSQDPHVFFSSHICFVKSSKRNPSNVTFYFTGNNPTTIFVTGLHSCRYACTKDDNKIPQNPFTNSSNNCLGQFYFNDSNKLHVVTEASSSKVVVKKISFTPGKGKKLPVTFLDDLGQDITEITTYYPQITTNYPHAGYTDKKITITSKIVGNNRLKLVGHPTAGNLTNLTLNVQGLRDYSVQIPIELLPCPTGYVLDESLECRCSAILDSEQWYNGITGCNETKMSVFLLPDYWLGYIGKADDLKISDSLYSGQ
;
A
#
# COMPACT_ATOMS: atom_id res chain seq x y z
N MET A 1 -2.38 28.04 18.34
CA MET A 1 -2.21 26.90 19.26
C MET A 1 -3.04 27.20 20.50
N LEU A 2 -4.15 26.50 20.70
CA LEU A 2 -4.95 26.60 21.93
C LEU A 2 -4.42 25.55 22.91
N HIS A 3 -3.82 26.00 24.02
CA HIS A 3 -3.40 25.14 25.13
C HIS A 3 -4.49 25.20 26.21
N ALA A 4 -5.18 24.09 26.45
CA ALA A 4 -5.98 23.90 27.64
C ALA A 4 -5.13 23.12 28.65
N GLY A 5 -4.45 23.83 29.54
CA GLY A 5 -3.65 23.26 30.62
C GLY A 5 -4.30 23.53 31.97
N GLU A 6 -4.36 22.50 32.81
CA GLU A 6 -5.04 22.46 34.11
C GLU A 6 -4.44 23.42 35.15
N ARG A 7 -5.30 24.26 35.75
CA ARG A 7 -5.52 24.44 37.21
C ARG A 7 -6.44 25.63 37.44
N SER A 8 -7.71 25.44 37.11
CA SER A 8 -8.84 26.11 37.76
C SER A 8 -10.03 25.16 37.60
N LYS A 9 -11.03 25.24 38.50
CA LYS A 9 -12.30 24.49 38.31
C LYS A 9 -13.00 25.06 37.07
N SER A 10 -12.57 24.67 35.88
CA SER A 10 -13.24 25.02 34.62
C SER A 10 -14.32 23.97 34.37
N GLY A 11 -15.58 24.40 34.37
CA GLY A 11 -16.67 23.60 33.83
C GLY A 11 -16.43 23.24 32.36
N PRO A 12 -17.30 22.40 31.76
CA PRO A 12 -17.19 22.04 30.35
C PRO A 12 -17.11 23.31 29.49
N SER A 13 -16.09 23.40 28.65
CA SER A 13 -15.90 24.53 27.73
C SER A 13 -16.49 24.16 26.37
N ASN A 14 -17.38 25.00 25.86
CA ASN A 14 -17.99 24.82 24.55
C ASN A 14 -17.42 25.87 23.59
N ILE A 15 -16.59 25.44 22.64
CA ILE A 15 -15.99 26.28 21.61
C ILE A 15 -16.68 25.94 20.28
N THR A 16 -17.28 26.93 19.65
CA THR A 16 -17.94 26.77 18.35
C THR A 16 -17.40 27.78 17.35
N PHE A 17 -16.90 27.28 16.23
CA PHE A 17 -16.53 28.06 15.05
C PHE A 17 -17.66 27.94 14.04
N ASN A 18 -18.33 29.04 13.71
CA ASN A 18 -19.46 29.03 12.80
C ASN A 18 -19.19 29.98 11.64
N TYR A 19 -19.42 29.51 10.41
CA TYR A 19 -19.17 30.28 9.18
C TYR A 19 -17.73 30.83 9.08
N CYS A 20 -16.75 30.08 9.58
CA CYS A 20 -15.35 30.49 9.56
C CYS A 20 -14.67 30.08 8.25
N VAL A 21 -13.72 30.91 7.78
CA VAL A 21 -12.88 30.61 6.62
C VAL A 21 -11.41 30.55 7.06
N PHE A 22 -10.79 29.39 6.92
CA PHE A 22 -9.37 29.15 7.17
C PHE A 22 -8.66 29.03 5.82
N ALA A 23 -8.05 30.11 5.33
CA ALA A 23 -7.54 30.16 3.96
C ALA A 23 -6.07 30.59 3.86
N GLY A 24 -5.34 29.95 2.92
CA GLY A 24 -3.99 30.36 2.52
C GLY A 24 -2.91 30.18 3.59
N ASN A 25 -3.20 29.47 4.68
CA ASN A 25 -2.25 29.27 5.76
C ASN A 25 -1.17 28.27 5.37
N LYS A 26 0.02 28.43 5.98
CA LYS A 26 1.16 27.55 5.76
C LYS A 26 1.69 27.05 7.09
N ALA A 27 1.66 25.74 7.31
CA ALA A 27 2.26 25.10 8.48
C ALA A 27 2.76 23.70 8.14
N PHE A 28 3.55 23.09 9.02
CA PHE A 28 3.87 21.66 8.91
C PHE A 28 2.65 20.78 9.21
N PHE A 29 1.91 21.15 10.27
CA PHE A 29 0.75 20.45 10.78
C PHE A 29 -0.36 21.46 11.09
N GLY A 30 -1.60 21.14 10.71
CA GLY A 30 -2.78 21.93 11.05
C GLY A 30 -2.71 23.39 10.59
N ALA A 31 -2.42 23.62 9.31
CA ALA A 31 -2.30 24.95 8.71
C ALA A 31 -3.53 25.82 8.93
N GLY A 32 -4.74 25.26 8.82
CA GLY A 32 -5.95 25.96 9.26
C GLY A 32 -6.22 25.76 10.75
N VAL A 33 -6.25 24.49 11.19
CA VAL A 33 -6.54 24.11 12.57
C VAL A 33 -5.60 23.00 13.03
N ALA A 34 -4.94 23.21 14.17
CA ALA A 34 -4.21 22.19 14.90
C ALA A 34 -4.81 22.02 16.30
N LEU A 35 -5.36 20.85 16.60
CA LEU A 35 -5.94 20.53 17.91
C LEU A 35 -5.19 19.37 18.56
N LYS A 36 -4.79 19.57 19.81
CA LYS A 36 -4.27 18.52 20.68
C LYS A 36 -5.27 18.34 21.83
N ILE A 37 -5.83 17.15 21.95
CA ILE A 37 -6.86 16.85 22.95
C ILE A 37 -6.29 15.86 23.95
N ALA A 38 -6.46 16.13 25.24
CA ALA A 38 -6.04 15.21 26.30
C ALA A 38 -6.95 13.96 26.36
N GLY A 39 -6.32 12.82 26.65
CA GLY A 39 -7.03 11.62 27.10
C GLY A 39 -7.48 11.78 28.55
N SER A 40 -8.60 11.14 28.89
CA SER A 40 -9.15 11.09 30.24
C SER A 40 -9.24 9.64 30.67
N GLU A 41 -8.72 9.29 31.85
CA GLU A 41 -8.89 7.96 32.46
C GLU A 41 -10.28 7.77 33.09
N LEU A 42 -10.97 8.89 33.37
CA LEU A 42 -12.29 8.91 33.98
C LEU A 42 -13.36 8.87 32.87
N ASN A 43 -14.43 8.09 33.09
CA ASN A 43 -15.69 8.16 32.33
C ASN A 43 -16.37 9.52 32.59
N THR A 44 -15.79 10.60 32.08
CA THR A 44 -16.18 11.95 32.48
C THR A 44 -17.47 12.38 31.79
N ILE A 45 -18.48 12.62 32.63
CA ILE A 45 -19.83 13.09 32.34
C ILE A 45 -19.86 14.55 31.82
N ASN A 46 -18.74 15.28 31.86
CA ASN A 46 -18.60 16.69 31.46
C ASN A 46 -17.59 16.86 30.31
N GLN A 47 -17.93 16.37 29.12
CA GLN A 47 -17.11 16.58 27.93
C GLN A 47 -17.18 18.05 27.49
N SER A 48 -16.02 18.66 27.29
CA SER A 48 -15.92 19.93 26.56
C SER A 48 -16.26 19.68 25.09
N SER A 49 -16.95 20.61 24.43
CA SER A 49 -17.26 20.47 23.01
C SER A 49 -16.44 21.45 22.18
N ILE A 50 -15.86 20.95 21.08
CA ILE A 50 -15.26 21.79 20.05
C ILE A 50 -16.00 21.46 18.76
N SER A 51 -16.67 22.44 18.18
CA SER A 51 -17.42 22.23 16.93
C SER A 51 -17.06 23.26 15.87
N PHE A 52 -17.02 22.80 14.62
CA PHE A 52 -16.86 23.61 13.43
C PHE A 52 -18.09 23.43 12.56
N LYS A 53 -18.79 24.52 12.27
CA LYS A 53 -20.07 24.51 11.56
C LYS A 53 -20.00 25.41 10.35
N ASN A 54 -20.48 24.93 9.21
CA ASN A 54 -20.58 25.68 7.96
C ASN A 54 -19.25 26.37 7.59
N SER A 55 -18.12 25.72 7.88
CA SER A 55 -16.79 26.33 7.80
C SER A 55 -16.01 25.82 6.58
N LEU A 56 -15.09 26.65 6.09
CA LEU A 56 -14.33 26.43 4.85
C LEU A 56 -12.82 26.40 5.14
N TRP A 57 -12.13 25.37 4.65
CA TRP A 57 -10.67 25.30 4.56
C TRP A 57 -10.23 25.35 3.11
N LEU A 58 -9.55 26.43 2.73
CA LEU A 58 -9.23 26.73 1.34
C LEU A 58 -7.74 26.99 1.14
N LEU A 59 -7.10 26.32 0.18
CA LEU A 59 -5.72 26.63 -0.25
C LEU A 59 -4.68 26.59 0.90
N ASN A 60 -4.90 25.80 1.94
CA ASN A 60 -3.90 25.65 3.00
C ASN A 60 -2.76 24.72 2.53
N SER A 61 -1.54 25.03 2.97
CA SER A 61 -0.34 24.24 2.71
C SER A 61 0.20 23.67 4.02
N GLY A 62 0.33 22.34 4.09
CA GLY A 62 0.27 21.61 5.35
C GLY A 62 -1.13 21.01 5.54
N SER A 63 -1.27 20.00 6.41
CA SER A 63 -2.60 19.45 6.71
C SER A 63 -3.52 20.58 7.13
N ALA A 64 -4.63 20.80 6.41
CA ALA A 64 -5.56 21.89 6.71
C ALA A 64 -6.13 21.75 8.12
N VAL A 65 -6.38 20.51 8.52
CA VAL A 65 -6.74 20.14 9.88
C VAL A 65 -5.81 19.04 10.38
N ASP A 66 -5.23 19.21 11.56
CA ASP A 66 -4.50 18.17 12.32
C ASP A 66 -5.12 18.06 13.70
N ILE A 67 -5.67 16.88 14.02
CA ILE A 67 -6.22 16.57 15.33
C ILE A 67 -5.50 15.34 15.86
N SER A 68 -4.88 15.47 17.03
CA SER A 68 -4.29 14.31 17.70
C SER A 68 -4.49 14.33 19.21
N GLN A 69 -4.29 13.15 19.81
CA GLN A 69 -4.12 13.05 21.25
C GLN A 69 -2.89 13.85 21.71
N GLN A 70 -2.97 14.45 22.90
CA GLN A 70 -1.81 15.01 23.61
C GLN A 70 -0.99 13.86 24.22
N VAL A 71 0.27 13.75 23.80
CA VAL A 71 1.15 12.57 23.95
C VAL A 71 1.53 12.23 25.40
N GLN A 72 1.18 13.06 26.40
CA GLN A 72 1.58 12.83 27.79
C GLN A 72 0.69 11.85 28.56
N ASN A 73 -0.55 11.61 28.13
CA ASN A 73 -1.43 10.61 28.74
C ASN A 73 -1.45 9.35 27.88
N GLN A 74 -1.52 8.19 28.53
CA GLN A 74 -1.43 6.86 27.92
C GLN A 74 -2.57 6.60 26.91
N MET A 75 -2.63 5.37 26.37
CA MET A 75 -3.66 4.96 25.41
C MET A 75 -5.07 4.94 26.04
N ASP A 76 -5.61 6.12 26.32
CA ASP A 76 -6.93 6.31 26.90
C ASP A 76 -7.99 6.12 25.81
N ASN A 77 -9.05 5.37 26.16
CA ASN A 77 -10.19 5.15 25.28
C ASN A 77 -11.26 6.26 25.39
N THR A 78 -11.04 7.23 26.30
CA THR A 78 -11.95 8.32 26.63
C THR A 78 -11.23 9.65 26.48
N PHE A 79 -11.92 10.63 25.90
CA PHE A 79 -11.35 11.95 25.59
C PHE A 79 -12.16 13.05 26.27
N TYR A 80 -11.48 14.12 26.69
CA TYR A 80 -12.13 15.30 27.26
C TYR A 80 -13.04 16.03 26.25
N SER A 81 -12.78 15.85 24.96
CA SER A 81 -13.59 16.39 23.88
C SER A 81 -13.57 15.48 22.67
N ILE A 82 -14.69 15.43 21.95
CA ILE A 82 -14.79 14.81 20.63
C ILE A 82 -15.08 15.95 19.65
N PRO A 83 -14.07 16.41 18.87
CA PRO A 83 -14.29 17.48 17.90
C PRO A 83 -15.35 17.10 16.87
N GLU A 84 -16.27 18.03 16.58
CA GLU A 84 -17.36 17.86 15.62
C GLU A 84 -17.20 18.79 14.41
N PHE A 85 -17.42 18.25 13.21
CA PHE A 85 -17.45 19.00 11.96
C PHE A 85 -18.82 18.84 11.29
N GLU A 86 -19.54 19.96 11.16
CA GLU A 86 -20.88 20.03 10.59
C GLU A 86 -20.89 20.89 9.34
N ASN A 87 -21.36 20.33 8.22
CA ASN A 87 -21.48 21.05 6.94
C ASN A 87 -20.19 21.76 6.48
N CYS A 88 -19.03 21.11 6.64
CA CYS A 88 -17.73 21.71 6.34
C CYS A 88 -17.23 21.39 4.93
N LEU A 89 -16.46 22.31 4.34
CA LEU A 89 -15.83 22.16 3.03
C LEU A 89 -14.29 22.29 3.13
N PHE A 90 -13.59 21.30 2.60
CA PHE A 90 -12.13 21.25 2.51
C PHE A 90 -11.72 21.22 1.04
N LYS A 91 -11.24 22.36 0.51
CA LYS A 91 -11.01 22.54 -0.92
C LYS A 91 -9.60 23.04 -1.26
N PHE A 92 -9.00 22.43 -2.29
CA PHE A 92 -7.68 22.83 -2.83
C PHE A 92 -6.54 22.87 -1.80
N ASN A 93 -6.63 22.09 -0.72
CA ASN A 93 -5.56 22.02 0.26
C ASN A 93 -4.46 21.07 -0.22
N SER A 94 -3.27 21.23 0.35
CA SER A 94 -2.13 20.34 0.10
C SER A 94 -1.44 20.04 1.42
N GLY A 95 -1.19 18.76 1.68
CA GLY A 95 -0.36 18.27 2.79
C GLY A 95 1.09 18.77 2.70
N SER A 96 1.86 18.58 3.77
CA SER A 96 3.20 19.17 3.95
C SER A 96 4.12 19.05 2.73
N ARG A 97 4.88 20.12 2.45
CA ARG A 97 5.88 20.21 1.37
C ARG A 97 7.12 19.34 1.58
N THR A 98 7.39 18.87 2.80
CA THR A 98 8.61 18.08 3.08
C THR A 98 8.42 16.61 2.71
N ASN A 99 9.49 15.96 2.24
CA ASN A 99 9.54 14.55 1.87
C ASN A 99 9.34 13.56 3.05
N THR A 100 8.78 14.00 4.18
CA THR A 100 8.38 13.14 5.28
C THR A 100 7.10 12.40 4.88
N THR A 101 7.30 11.20 4.31
CA THR A 101 6.33 10.33 3.64
C THR A 101 5.12 9.89 4.49
N GLY A 102 5.09 10.18 5.79
CA GLY A 102 4.09 9.66 6.73
C GLY A 102 2.80 10.46 6.90
N TYR A 103 2.77 11.77 6.65
CA TYR A 103 1.70 12.66 7.18
C TYR A 103 0.99 13.55 6.16
N LYS A 104 1.07 13.23 4.86
CA LYS A 104 0.43 14.03 3.82
C LYS A 104 -1.07 13.73 3.75
N ALA A 105 -1.88 14.64 4.27
CA ALA A 105 -3.34 14.62 4.18
C ALA A 105 -3.89 16.04 4.25
N THR A 106 -5.13 16.24 3.82
CA THR A 106 -5.88 17.48 4.04
C THR A 106 -6.42 17.53 5.46
N PHE A 107 -6.94 16.42 5.94
CA PHE A 107 -7.44 16.26 7.30
C PHE A 107 -6.78 15.03 7.92
N LEU A 108 -5.97 15.26 8.95
CA LEU A 108 -5.24 14.22 9.67
C LEU A 108 -5.82 14.02 11.07
N ILE A 109 -6.14 12.78 11.41
CA ILE A 109 -6.65 12.36 12.73
C ILE A 109 -5.73 11.29 13.28
N THR A 110 -5.21 11.47 14.50
CA THR A 110 -4.28 10.52 15.12
C THR A 110 -4.67 10.22 16.57
N LYS A 111 -4.91 8.94 16.88
CA LYS A 111 -5.16 8.41 18.24
C LYS A 111 -6.31 9.10 19.00
N ILE A 112 -7.35 9.53 18.28
CA ILE A 112 -8.49 10.25 18.87
C ILE A 112 -9.81 9.91 18.16
N GLN A 113 -10.93 10.27 18.77
CA GLN A 113 -12.23 10.26 18.12
C GLN A 113 -12.62 11.64 17.55
N VAL A 114 -13.17 11.67 16.33
CA VAL A 114 -13.75 12.86 15.69
C VAL A 114 -15.15 12.51 15.16
N SER A 115 -16.06 13.48 15.17
CA SER A 115 -17.43 13.34 14.66
C SER A 115 -17.65 14.22 13.42
N PHE A 116 -18.36 13.68 12.43
CA PHE A 116 -18.89 14.45 11.30
C PHE A 116 -20.41 14.39 11.30
N LYS A 117 -21.03 15.53 10.98
CA LYS A 117 -22.48 15.72 10.91
C LYS A 117 -22.87 16.52 9.66
N GLY A 118 -24.06 16.27 9.14
CA GLY A 118 -24.55 16.96 7.95
C GLY A 118 -23.70 16.61 6.72
N ASN A 119 -23.52 17.56 5.81
CA ASN A 119 -22.88 17.32 4.51
C ASN A 119 -21.44 17.85 4.48
N ASN A 120 -20.45 16.97 4.57
CA ASN A 120 -19.05 17.35 4.57
C ASN A 120 -18.38 16.99 3.24
N TYR A 121 -17.53 17.90 2.74
CA TYR A 121 -16.98 17.83 1.39
C TYR A 121 -15.46 17.96 1.41
N PHE A 122 -14.78 17.04 0.73
CA PHE A 122 -13.35 17.06 0.45
C PHE A 122 -13.18 17.11 -1.06
N GLN A 123 -12.80 18.28 -1.59
CA GLN A 123 -12.80 18.53 -3.03
C GLN A 123 -11.44 19.01 -3.52
N GLN A 124 -10.95 18.37 -4.59
CA GLN A 124 -9.81 18.87 -5.36
C GLN A 124 -8.55 19.10 -4.50
N ASN A 125 -8.39 18.32 -3.44
CA ASN A 125 -7.20 18.40 -2.60
C ASN A 125 -6.04 17.64 -3.27
N ARG A 126 -4.82 18.13 -3.07
CA ARG A 126 -3.61 17.53 -3.67
C ARG A 126 -3.11 16.29 -2.95
N ASP A 127 -3.52 16.13 -1.70
CA ASP A 127 -3.16 15.02 -0.82
C ASP A 127 -4.43 14.41 -0.21
N THR A 128 -4.29 13.21 0.37
CA THR A 128 -5.40 12.38 0.83
C THR A 128 -6.43 13.20 1.59
N GLY A 129 -7.70 13.16 1.18
CA GLY A 129 -8.76 13.98 1.77
C GLY A 129 -8.85 13.80 3.28
N LEU A 130 -8.97 12.55 3.74
CA LEU A 130 -9.06 12.19 5.15
C LEU A 130 -8.08 11.06 5.49
N LYS A 131 -7.17 11.30 6.43
CA LYS A 131 -6.23 10.29 6.94
C LYS A 131 -6.47 10.03 8.41
N ILE A 132 -6.68 8.75 8.74
CA ILE A 132 -7.05 8.27 10.07
C ILE A 132 -5.97 7.31 10.55
N VAL A 133 -5.32 7.62 11.67
CA VAL A 133 -4.21 6.85 12.24
C VAL A 133 -4.54 6.41 13.66
N SER A 134 -4.79 5.11 13.83
CA SER A 134 -5.30 4.50 15.07
C SER A 134 -6.40 5.33 15.75
N ALA A 135 -7.37 5.81 14.97
CA ALA A 135 -8.38 6.77 15.39
C ALA A 135 -9.81 6.34 14.99
N ILE A 136 -10.81 6.96 15.60
CA ILE A 136 -12.22 6.66 15.32
C ILE A 136 -12.87 7.88 14.67
N VAL A 137 -13.48 7.68 13.52
CA VAL A 137 -14.35 8.70 12.90
C VAL A 137 -15.79 8.24 13.03
N THR A 138 -16.66 9.09 13.57
CA THR A 138 -18.09 8.81 13.69
C THR A 138 -18.86 9.70 12.72
N ILE A 139 -19.71 9.10 11.88
CA ILE A 139 -20.61 9.80 10.97
C ILE A 139 -22.02 9.75 11.55
N SER A 140 -22.58 10.93 11.79
CA SER A 140 -23.91 11.11 12.40
C SER A 140 -25.03 10.64 11.50
N GLU A 141 -26.22 10.43 12.06
CA GLU A 141 -27.42 10.05 11.30
C GLU A 141 -27.79 11.16 10.29
N ASN A 142 -28.36 10.77 9.14
CA ASN A 142 -28.75 11.69 8.06
C ASN A 142 -27.59 12.59 7.58
N SER A 143 -26.39 12.04 7.47
CA SER A 143 -25.18 12.80 7.10
C SER A 143 -24.55 12.25 5.82
N SER A 144 -23.80 13.08 5.12
CA SER A 144 -23.06 12.69 3.94
C SER A 144 -21.59 13.10 3.99
N MET A 145 -20.75 12.25 3.42
CA MET A 145 -19.32 12.48 3.24
C MET A 145 -19.00 12.36 1.76
N THR A 146 -18.60 13.47 1.14
CA THR A 146 -18.28 13.52 -0.29
C THR A 146 -16.79 13.76 -0.50
N PHE A 147 -16.15 12.89 -1.26
CA PHE A 147 -14.76 12.98 -1.66
C PHE A 147 -14.70 13.03 -3.19
N GLU A 148 -14.24 14.16 -3.72
CA GLU A 148 -14.28 14.43 -5.14
C GLU A 148 -12.92 14.95 -5.63
N ASN A 149 -12.38 14.33 -6.68
CA ASN A 149 -11.20 14.81 -7.37
C ASN A 149 -9.96 15.01 -6.45
N ASN A 150 -9.88 14.26 -5.34
CA ASN A 150 -8.73 14.32 -4.46
C ASN A 150 -7.59 13.45 -5.00
N ARG A 151 -6.36 13.89 -4.76
CA ARG A 151 -5.14 13.12 -5.03
C ARG A 151 -4.47 12.70 -3.73
N GLY A 152 -3.65 11.66 -3.69
CA GLY A 152 -2.93 11.35 -2.46
C GLY A 152 -2.12 10.06 -2.47
N SER A 153 -1.57 9.73 -1.29
CA SER A 153 -0.81 8.51 -1.06
C SER A 153 -1.04 8.03 0.37
N PRO A 154 -1.50 6.79 0.59
CA PRO A 154 -1.77 5.74 -0.42
C PRO A 154 -3.12 5.89 -1.14
N ALA A 155 -4.06 6.69 -0.61
CA ALA A 155 -5.37 6.91 -1.20
C ALA A 155 -5.62 8.38 -1.60
N GLY A 156 -6.51 8.60 -2.57
CA GLY A 156 -7.02 9.95 -2.88
C GLY A 156 -8.04 10.44 -1.84
N ALA A 157 -9.05 9.62 -1.51
CA ALA A 157 -10.11 10.04 -0.58
C ALA A 157 -9.78 9.74 0.89
N ILE A 158 -9.78 8.46 1.30
CA ILE A 158 -9.61 8.06 2.70
C ILE A 158 -8.45 7.07 2.85
N ALA A 159 -7.53 7.35 3.77
CA ALA A 159 -6.52 6.39 4.21
C ALA A 159 -6.66 6.10 5.70
N LEU A 160 -6.78 4.82 6.05
CA LEU A 160 -6.91 4.32 7.41
C LEU A 160 -5.72 3.41 7.73
N THR A 161 -5.04 3.66 8.85
CA THR A 161 -3.89 2.84 9.30
C THR A 161 -4.04 2.43 10.76
N GLY A 162 -3.55 1.25 11.12
CA GLY A 162 -3.59 0.72 12.49
C GLY A 162 -5.00 0.35 12.92
N PHE A 163 -5.38 0.65 14.16
CA PHE A 163 -6.72 0.36 14.71
C PHE A 163 -7.80 1.38 14.29
N SER A 164 -7.64 1.97 13.11
CA SER A 164 -8.54 3.00 12.61
C SER A 164 -9.87 2.44 12.16
N ARG A 165 -10.96 3.18 12.43
CA ARG A 165 -12.30 2.79 11.97
C ARG A 165 -13.23 3.98 11.76
N ILE A 166 -14.15 3.81 10.83
CA ILE A 166 -15.30 4.64 10.57
C ILE A 166 -16.52 3.96 11.18
N ARG A 167 -17.16 4.64 12.11
CA ARG A 167 -18.48 4.29 12.64
C ARG A 167 -19.51 5.16 11.96
N TYR A 168 -20.62 4.58 11.55
CA TYR A 168 -21.72 5.32 10.94
C TYR A 168 -23.06 4.98 11.59
N ASN A 169 -23.96 5.96 11.59
CA ASN A 169 -25.35 5.78 11.98
C ASN A 169 -26.23 5.52 10.74
N ASN A 170 -27.56 5.56 10.91
CA ASN A 170 -28.52 5.32 9.84
C ASN A 170 -28.52 6.46 8.80
N ASN A 171 -28.99 6.16 7.59
CA ASN A 171 -29.20 7.15 6.52
C ASN A 171 -27.91 7.93 6.20
N VAL A 172 -26.78 7.23 6.10
CA VAL A 172 -25.47 7.82 5.80
C VAL A 172 -25.08 7.54 4.36
N ILE A 173 -24.57 8.57 3.67
CA ILE A 173 -24.09 8.44 2.30
C ILE A 173 -22.60 8.79 2.23
N PHE A 174 -21.82 7.89 1.64
CA PHE A 174 -20.46 8.17 1.22
C PHE A 174 -20.41 8.24 -0.30
N ASN A 175 -19.86 9.32 -0.83
CA ASN A 175 -19.68 9.51 -2.26
C ASN A 175 -18.20 9.69 -2.61
N PHE A 176 -17.68 8.83 -3.47
CA PHE A 176 -16.30 8.84 -3.95
C PHE A 176 -16.28 8.99 -5.47
N THR A 177 -15.97 10.19 -5.93
CA THR A 177 -15.95 10.53 -7.36
C THR A 177 -14.55 10.97 -7.79
N GLU A 178 -13.98 10.30 -8.80
CA GLU A 178 -12.74 10.72 -9.47
C GLU A 178 -11.53 10.92 -8.55
N ASN A 179 -11.45 10.18 -7.44
CA ASN A 179 -10.27 10.25 -6.56
C ASN A 179 -9.13 9.39 -7.12
N ASN A 180 -7.90 9.88 -6.96
CA ASN A 180 -6.69 9.25 -7.49
C ASN A 180 -5.65 9.08 -6.39
N GLY A 181 -5.14 7.87 -6.17
CA GLY A 181 -4.06 7.64 -5.23
C GLY A 181 -2.92 6.82 -5.82
N SER A 182 -1.78 6.87 -5.17
CA SER A 182 -0.60 6.06 -5.56
C SER A 182 -0.85 4.56 -5.45
N THR A 183 -1.74 4.13 -4.54
CA THR A 183 -2.15 2.73 -4.37
C THR A 183 -3.60 2.52 -4.77
N VAL A 184 -4.52 3.38 -4.30
CA VAL A 184 -5.97 3.29 -4.57
C VAL A 184 -6.62 4.66 -4.68
N GLY A 185 -7.75 4.76 -5.38
CA GLY A 185 -8.47 6.03 -5.54
C GLY A 185 -9.27 6.40 -4.30
N ALA A 186 -10.15 5.52 -3.83
CA ALA A 186 -11.12 5.87 -2.77
C ALA A 186 -10.62 5.50 -1.37
N ILE A 187 -10.62 4.21 -1.01
CA ILE A 187 -10.38 3.80 0.38
C ILE A 187 -9.16 2.90 0.46
N TYR A 188 -8.17 3.30 1.26
CA TYR A 188 -7.06 2.46 1.68
C TYR A 188 -7.18 2.12 3.16
N TYR A 189 -7.18 0.85 3.51
CA TYR A 189 -7.11 0.39 4.90
C TYR A 189 -5.95 -0.59 5.11
N SER A 190 -5.11 -0.26 6.08
CA SER A 190 -3.94 -1.06 6.46
C SER A 190 -3.92 -1.30 7.97
N SER A 191 -3.82 -2.55 8.39
CA SER A 191 -3.74 -2.93 9.81
C SER A 191 -2.63 -3.95 10.05
N GLN A 192 -1.60 -3.54 10.81
CA GLN A 192 -0.36 -4.31 10.97
C GLN A 192 -0.41 -5.39 12.04
N ASP A 193 -1.52 -5.50 12.77
CA ASP A 193 -1.64 -6.43 13.89
C ASP A 193 -2.29 -7.75 13.40
N PRO A 194 -1.60 -8.90 13.48
CA PRO A 194 -2.17 -10.18 13.06
C PRO A 194 -3.40 -10.60 13.89
N HIS A 195 -3.57 -10.09 15.11
CA HIS A 195 -4.79 -10.31 15.89
C HIS A 195 -6.03 -9.65 15.25
N VAL A 196 -5.83 -8.68 14.36
CA VAL A 196 -6.90 -8.03 13.57
C VAL A 196 -7.67 -9.04 12.74
N PHE A 197 -7.01 -10.11 12.26
CA PHE A 197 -7.64 -11.12 11.42
C PHE A 197 -8.69 -11.97 12.16
N PHE A 198 -8.69 -11.96 13.50
CA PHE A 198 -9.57 -12.81 14.32
C PHE A 198 -10.64 -12.04 15.10
N SER A 199 -10.78 -10.73 14.89
CA SER A 199 -11.75 -9.91 15.64
C SER A 199 -12.64 -9.07 14.74
N SER A 200 -13.95 -9.26 14.90
CA SER A 200 -15.00 -8.46 14.25
C SER A 200 -14.97 -6.98 14.66
N HIS A 201 -14.30 -6.64 15.76
CA HIS A 201 -14.19 -5.28 16.26
C HIS A 201 -13.27 -4.38 15.42
N ILE A 202 -12.57 -4.97 14.43
CA ILE A 202 -11.47 -4.34 13.70
C ILE A 202 -11.75 -4.26 12.18
N CYS A 203 -13.00 -4.45 11.75
CA CYS A 203 -13.39 -3.95 10.43
C CYS A 203 -13.31 -2.42 10.43
N PHE A 204 -12.70 -1.85 9.39
CA PHE A 204 -12.47 -0.40 9.29
C PHE A 204 -13.77 0.39 9.12
N VAL A 205 -14.88 -0.28 8.83
CA VAL A 205 -16.19 0.32 8.64
C VAL A 205 -17.21 -0.49 9.44
N LYS A 206 -17.98 0.17 10.30
CA LYS A 206 -18.94 -0.52 11.18
C LYS A 206 -20.14 0.36 11.51
N SER A 207 -21.32 -0.24 11.52
CA SER A 207 -22.52 0.41 12.04
C SER A 207 -22.45 0.60 13.56
N SER A 208 -22.88 1.77 14.04
CA SER A 208 -23.11 2.01 15.47
C SER A 208 -24.30 1.21 16.02
N LYS A 209 -25.24 0.81 15.15
CA LYS A 209 -26.44 0.00 15.49
C LYS A 209 -26.29 -1.43 14.98
N ARG A 210 -26.89 -2.41 15.65
CA ARG A 210 -26.86 -3.84 15.23
C ARG A 210 -27.46 -4.05 13.83
N ASN A 211 -28.47 -3.26 13.46
CA ASN A 211 -29.12 -3.29 12.15
C ASN A 211 -29.05 -1.88 11.52
N PRO A 212 -28.02 -1.57 10.72
CA PRO A 212 -27.97 -0.33 9.98
C PRO A 212 -29.08 -0.27 8.93
N SER A 213 -29.74 0.88 8.81
CA SER A 213 -30.70 1.15 7.74
C SER A 213 -30.16 2.23 6.81
N ASN A 214 -30.27 1.98 5.49
CA ASN A 214 -29.98 2.95 4.41
C ASN A 214 -28.58 3.59 4.51
N VAL A 215 -27.54 2.77 4.52
CA VAL A 215 -26.16 3.25 4.44
C VAL A 215 -25.60 2.88 3.10
N THR A 216 -25.09 3.86 2.37
CA THR A 216 -24.71 3.67 0.96
C THR A 216 -23.35 4.28 0.66
N PHE A 217 -22.55 3.53 -0.09
CA PHE A 217 -21.24 3.93 -0.61
C PHE A 217 -21.29 3.93 -2.14
N TYR A 218 -21.13 5.10 -2.74
CA TYR A 218 -21.09 5.27 -4.20
C TYR A 218 -19.65 5.50 -4.66
N PHE A 219 -19.24 4.74 -5.68
CA PHE A 219 -17.90 4.85 -6.27
C PHE A 219 -18.01 5.05 -7.78
N THR A 220 -17.41 6.12 -8.28
CA THR A 220 -17.37 6.44 -9.72
C THR A 220 -16.01 7.02 -10.11
N GLY A 221 -15.36 6.46 -11.13
CA GLY A 221 -14.15 7.04 -11.72
C GLY A 221 -12.90 7.03 -10.83
N ASN A 222 -12.83 6.22 -9.77
CA ASN A 222 -11.67 6.19 -8.87
C ASN A 222 -10.51 5.37 -9.47
N ASN A 223 -9.25 5.78 -9.23
CA ASN A 223 -8.06 5.20 -9.88
C ASN A 223 -6.87 5.02 -8.91
N PRO A 224 -6.00 3.99 -9.04
CA PRO A 224 -6.03 2.86 -9.99
C PRO A 224 -7.10 1.80 -9.70
N THR A 225 -7.36 1.52 -8.42
CA THR A 225 -8.45 0.65 -7.94
C THR A 225 -9.32 1.42 -6.94
N THR A 226 -10.49 0.89 -6.59
CA THR A 226 -11.43 1.63 -5.72
C THR A 226 -11.07 1.50 -4.24
N ILE A 227 -10.96 0.27 -3.75
CA ILE A 227 -10.74 -0.06 -2.34
C ILE A 227 -9.59 -1.04 -2.21
N PHE A 228 -8.67 -0.76 -1.29
CA PHE A 228 -7.70 -1.73 -0.79
C PHE A 228 -7.88 -1.92 0.70
N VAL A 229 -7.87 -3.18 1.13
CA VAL A 229 -7.89 -3.57 2.53
C VAL A 229 -6.84 -4.65 2.77
N THR A 230 -6.08 -4.57 3.86
CA THR A 230 -5.09 -5.61 4.20
C THR A 230 -5.67 -7.03 4.18
N GLY A 231 -6.91 -7.20 4.62
CA GLY A 231 -7.61 -8.49 4.53
C GLY A 231 -9.09 -8.37 4.81
N LEU A 232 -9.85 -9.37 4.36
CA LEU A 232 -11.31 -9.38 4.49
C LEU A 232 -11.81 -9.96 5.81
N HIS A 233 -10.98 -10.72 6.53
CA HIS A 233 -11.44 -11.54 7.66
C HIS A 233 -12.19 -10.74 8.73
N SER A 234 -11.64 -9.61 9.20
CA SER A 234 -12.28 -8.78 10.22
C SER A 234 -13.67 -8.27 9.80
N CYS A 235 -13.81 -7.90 8.53
CA CYS A 235 -15.07 -7.46 7.95
C CYS A 235 -16.03 -8.61 7.68
N ARG A 236 -15.54 -9.79 7.30
CA ARG A 236 -16.35 -11.01 7.21
C ARG A 236 -16.93 -11.40 8.57
N TYR A 237 -16.11 -11.39 9.62
CA TYR A 237 -16.55 -11.65 11.00
C TYR A 237 -17.51 -10.58 11.54
N ALA A 238 -17.35 -9.31 11.15
CA ALA A 238 -18.31 -8.26 11.49
C ALA A 238 -19.71 -8.50 10.88
N CYS A 239 -19.79 -9.33 9.84
CA CYS A 239 -21.00 -9.64 9.11
C CYS A 239 -21.62 -11.01 9.46
N THR A 240 -20.92 -11.84 10.22
CA THR A 240 -21.44 -13.13 10.66
C THR A 240 -22.56 -12.89 11.68
N LYS A 241 -23.79 -13.19 11.29
CA LYS A 241 -24.90 -13.37 12.24
C LYS A 241 -24.84 -14.81 12.79
N ASP A 242 -25.63 -15.11 13.81
CA ASP A 242 -25.67 -16.42 14.49
C ASP A 242 -25.90 -17.64 13.54
N ASP A 243 -26.25 -17.40 12.27
CA ASP A 243 -26.23 -18.38 11.18
C ASP A 243 -24.82 -18.50 10.57
N ASN A 244 -24.21 -19.68 10.69
CA ASN A 244 -22.83 -20.09 10.35
C ASN A 244 -22.28 -19.77 8.92
N LYS A 245 -22.91 -18.92 8.11
CA LYS A 245 -22.42 -18.56 6.76
C LYS A 245 -21.65 -17.25 6.77
N ILE A 246 -20.33 -17.36 6.84
CA ILE A 246 -19.40 -16.23 6.68
C ILE A 246 -19.44 -15.77 5.20
N PRO A 247 -19.74 -14.49 4.91
CA PRO A 247 -19.76 -14.01 3.52
C PRO A 247 -18.35 -14.03 2.93
N GLN A 248 -18.22 -14.48 1.67
CA GLN A 248 -16.91 -14.45 0.98
C GLN A 248 -16.47 -13.03 0.65
N ASN A 249 -17.38 -12.16 0.23
CA ASN A 249 -17.09 -10.75 -0.02
C ASN A 249 -18.09 -9.88 0.76
N PRO A 250 -17.66 -9.16 1.82
CA PRO A 250 -18.56 -8.34 2.62
C PRO A 250 -18.97 -7.02 1.93
N PHE A 251 -18.43 -6.74 0.74
CA PHE A 251 -18.72 -5.54 -0.05
C PHE A 251 -19.63 -5.80 -1.26
N THR A 252 -20.14 -7.02 -1.44
CA THR A 252 -21.14 -7.29 -2.49
C THR A 252 -22.49 -6.77 -2.06
N ASN A 253 -23.26 -6.27 -3.03
CA ASN A 253 -24.60 -5.76 -2.80
C ASN A 253 -25.56 -6.94 -2.61
N SER A 254 -25.54 -7.55 -1.41
CA SER A 254 -26.39 -8.66 -1.05
C SER A 254 -27.48 -8.22 -0.09
N SER A 255 -28.56 -8.98 0.04
CA SER A 255 -29.65 -8.67 0.98
C SER A 255 -29.22 -8.65 2.46
N ASN A 256 -27.99 -9.09 2.78
CA ASN A 256 -27.40 -9.15 4.12
C ASN A 256 -26.31 -8.09 4.34
N ASN A 257 -26.54 -6.84 3.91
CA ASN A 257 -25.56 -5.74 3.98
C ASN A 257 -25.28 -5.21 5.40
N CYS A 258 -24.56 -6.00 6.19
CA CYS A 258 -23.97 -5.67 7.49
C CYS A 258 -23.11 -4.38 7.49
N LEU A 259 -22.40 -4.10 6.38
CA LEU A 259 -21.49 -2.94 6.24
C LEU A 259 -22.12 -1.75 5.48
N GLY A 260 -23.37 -1.88 5.04
CA GLY A 260 -23.98 -0.94 4.09
C GLY A 260 -23.94 -1.45 2.63
N GLN A 261 -24.57 -0.69 1.73
CA GLN A 261 -24.68 -0.99 0.30
C GLN A 261 -23.53 -0.33 -0.46
N PHE A 262 -22.79 -1.11 -1.26
CA PHE A 262 -21.67 -0.62 -2.07
C PHE A 262 -22.07 -0.65 -3.55
N TYR A 263 -22.03 0.52 -4.20
CA TYR A 263 -22.35 0.70 -5.62
C TYR A 263 -21.11 1.14 -6.37
N PHE A 264 -20.64 0.28 -7.27
CA PHE A 264 -19.48 0.52 -8.13
C PHE A 264 -19.94 0.77 -9.56
N ASN A 265 -19.60 1.93 -10.13
CA ASN A 265 -20.04 2.32 -11.48
C ASN A 265 -19.00 2.02 -12.59
N ASP A 266 -17.91 1.31 -12.28
CA ASP A 266 -16.80 1.07 -13.22
C ASP A 266 -16.64 -0.43 -13.57
N SER A 267 -17.39 -0.95 -14.54
CA SER A 267 -17.54 -2.41 -14.80
C SER A 267 -16.25 -3.22 -15.06
N ASN A 268 -15.11 -2.57 -15.35
CA ASN A 268 -13.88 -3.23 -15.81
C ASN A 268 -12.71 -3.12 -14.81
N LYS A 269 -12.96 -2.71 -13.55
CA LYS A 269 -11.90 -2.52 -12.54
C LYS A 269 -12.03 -3.52 -11.39
N LEU A 270 -10.90 -3.94 -10.83
CA LEU A 270 -10.88 -4.58 -9.52
C LEU A 270 -11.30 -3.54 -8.47
N HIS A 271 -12.54 -3.66 -8.00
CA HIS A 271 -13.13 -2.69 -7.08
C HIS A 271 -12.59 -2.84 -5.67
N VAL A 272 -12.49 -4.08 -5.20
CA VAL A 272 -11.94 -4.39 -3.89
C VAL A 272 -10.82 -5.38 -4.09
N VAL A 273 -9.63 -4.98 -3.67
CA VAL A 273 -8.42 -5.80 -3.66
C VAL A 273 -7.91 -5.93 -2.23
N THR A 274 -7.28 -7.06 -1.93
CA THR A 274 -6.52 -7.21 -0.68
C THR A 274 -5.05 -7.46 -0.91
N GLU A 275 -4.29 -7.59 0.19
CA GLU A 275 -2.97 -8.18 0.13
C GLU A 275 -3.03 -9.64 -0.37
N ALA A 276 -1.87 -10.14 -0.82
CA ALA A 276 -1.73 -11.52 -1.25
C ALA A 276 -2.10 -12.49 -0.11
N SER A 277 -3.03 -13.38 -0.40
CA SER A 277 -3.47 -14.45 0.50
C SER A 277 -2.85 -15.79 0.10
N SER A 278 -2.55 -15.94 -1.19
CA SER A 278 -2.00 -17.16 -1.78
C SER A 278 -1.19 -16.84 -3.03
N SER A 279 -0.48 -17.84 -3.55
CA SER A 279 0.26 -17.72 -4.79
C SER A 279 0.24 -19.03 -5.56
N LYS A 280 0.49 -18.92 -6.87
CA LYS A 280 0.69 -20.04 -7.78
C LYS A 280 2.06 -19.89 -8.42
N VAL A 281 2.92 -20.90 -8.25
CA VAL A 281 4.22 -20.98 -8.92
C VAL A 281 4.12 -22.02 -10.02
N VAL A 282 4.29 -21.60 -11.27
CA VAL A 282 4.04 -22.47 -12.44
C VAL A 282 5.25 -23.36 -12.76
N VAL A 283 6.43 -23.04 -12.23
CA VAL A 283 7.68 -23.74 -12.55
C VAL A 283 8.32 -24.35 -11.31
N LYS A 284 9.01 -25.47 -11.51
CA LYS A 284 9.82 -26.11 -10.46
C LYS A 284 11.13 -25.36 -10.17
N LYS A 285 11.67 -24.64 -11.17
CA LYS A 285 12.95 -23.92 -11.09
C LYS A 285 12.92 -22.68 -11.98
N ILE A 286 13.55 -21.59 -11.55
CA ILE A 286 13.78 -20.41 -12.38
C ILE A 286 15.28 -20.22 -12.61
N SER A 287 15.67 -20.19 -13.88
CA SER A 287 17.03 -19.86 -14.28
C SER A 287 17.18 -18.36 -14.56
N PHE A 288 18.23 -17.74 -14.03
CA PHE A 288 18.60 -16.35 -14.28
C PHE A 288 19.91 -16.26 -15.04
N THR A 289 20.02 -15.26 -15.91
CA THR A 289 21.31 -14.84 -16.46
C THR A 289 21.81 -13.66 -15.61
N PRO A 290 23.06 -13.68 -15.10
CA PRO A 290 23.60 -12.59 -14.31
C PRO A 290 23.42 -11.24 -15.00
N GLY A 291 22.90 -10.24 -14.30
CA GLY A 291 22.68 -8.90 -14.83
C GLY A 291 21.35 -8.70 -15.57
N LYS A 292 20.60 -9.76 -15.92
CA LYS A 292 19.36 -9.64 -16.70
C LYS A 292 18.10 -9.71 -15.84
N GLY A 293 17.25 -8.69 -15.97
CA GLY A 293 15.94 -8.64 -15.30
C GLY A 293 14.93 -9.61 -15.92
N LYS A 294 14.30 -10.46 -15.10
CA LYS A 294 13.35 -11.48 -15.53
C LYS A 294 12.02 -11.32 -14.78
N LYS A 295 10.89 -11.51 -15.49
CA LYS A 295 9.57 -11.62 -14.86
C LYS A 295 9.46 -12.97 -14.16
N LEU A 296 9.06 -12.99 -12.90
CA LEU A 296 8.91 -14.25 -12.17
C LEU A 296 7.62 -14.96 -12.61
N PRO A 297 7.63 -16.29 -12.79
CA PRO A 297 6.45 -17.11 -13.07
C PRO A 297 5.66 -17.39 -11.78
N VAL A 298 5.37 -16.33 -11.03
CA VAL A 298 4.58 -16.35 -9.80
C VAL A 298 3.36 -15.49 -10.03
N THR A 299 2.20 -16.04 -9.71
CA THR A 299 0.94 -15.30 -9.66
C THR A 299 0.52 -15.15 -8.21
N PHE A 300 0.33 -13.92 -7.75
CA PHE A 300 -0.19 -13.62 -6.41
C PHE A 300 -1.71 -13.43 -6.47
N LEU A 301 -2.43 -14.07 -5.56
CA LEU A 301 -3.89 -14.00 -5.47
C LEU A 301 -4.31 -13.39 -4.14
N ASP A 302 -5.34 -12.55 -4.17
CA ASP A 302 -5.90 -11.88 -2.99
C ASP A 302 -6.93 -12.75 -2.22
N ASP A 303 -7.58 -12.22 -1.18
CA ASP A 303 -8.61 -12.94 -0.39
C ASP A 303 -9.87 -13.32 -1.19
N LEU A 304 -10.03 -12.77 -2.39
CA LEU A 304 -11.12 -13.04 -3.33
C LEU A 304 -10.67 -13.89 -4.51
N GLY A 305 -9.40 -14.32 -4.54
CA GLY A 305 -8.82 -15.11 -5.63
C GLY A 305 -8.50 -14.29 -6.89
N GLN A 306 -8.46 -12.96 -6.80
CA GLN A 306 -8.12 -12.07 -7.92
C GLN A 306 -6.60 -12.02 -8.11
N ASP A 307 -6.14 -11.93 -9.36
CA ASP A 307 -4.72 -11.74 -9.67
C ASP A 307 -4.29 -10.31 -9.36
N ILE A 308 -3.39 -10.18 -8.37
CA ILE A 308 -2.84 -8.91 -7.90
C ILE A 308 -1.33 -8.81 -8.15
N THR A 309 -0.78 -9.66 -9.02
CA THR A 309 0.67 -9.82 -9.23
C THR A 309 1.37 -8.51 -9.61
N GLU A 310 0.72 -7.67 -10.42
CA GLU A 310 1.31 -6.41 -10.90
C GLU A 310 1.33 -5.32 -9.82
N ILE A 311 0.41 -5.34 -8.87
CA ILE A 311 0.32 -4.36 -7.77
C ILE A 311 1.01 -4.84 -6.48
N THR A 312 1.40 -6.11 -6.42
CA THR A 312 2.08 -6.70 -5.27
C THR A 312 3.56 -6.32 -5.27
N THR A 313 4.02 -5.72 -4.19
CA THR A 313 5.44 -5.47 -3.93
C THR A 313 6.02 -6.54 -3.02
N TYR A 314 7.29 -6.90 -3.18
CA TYR A 314 7.95 -7.91 -2.33
C TYR A 314 9.43 -7.63 -2.06
N TYR A 315 9.92 -8.14 -0.93
CA TYR A 315 11.31 -8.17 -0.50
C TYR A 315 11.92 -9.53 -0.83
N PRO A 316 12.69 -9.64 -1.93
CA PRO A 316 13.39 -10.87 -2.25
C PRO A 316 14.54 -11.11 -1.26
N GLN A 317 14.74 -12.37 -0.89
CA GLN A 317 15.85 -12.85 -0.07
C GLN A 317 16.38 -14.14 -0.67
N ILE A 318 17.70 -14.33 -0.62
CA ILE A 318 18.36 -15.56 -1.08
C ILE A 318 18.92 -16.25 0.16
N THR A 319 18.47 -17.47 0.42
CA THR A 319 19.02 -18.32 1.47
C THR A 319 19.96 -19.32 0.82
N THR A 320 21.27 -19.10 0.98
CA THR A 320 22.29 -20.05 0.51
C THR A 320 22.58 -21.06 1.62
N ASN A 321 22.25 -22.33 1.40
CA ASN A 321 22.70 -23.42 2.28
C ASN A 321 24.17 -23.74 1.94
N TYR A 322 25.12 -22.97 2.45
CA TYR A 322 26.54 -23.34 2.42
C TYR A 322 27.03 -23.61 3.85
N PRO A 323 27.06 -24.88 4.29
CA PRO A 323 27.60 -25.24 5.58
C PRO A 323 29.10 -25.48 5.46
N HIS A 324 29.91 -24.52 5.01
CA HIS A 324 31.37 -24.60 5.20
C HIS A 324 32.02 -23.23 5.23
N ALA A 325 32.66 -22.94 6.38
CA ALA A 325 33.59 -21.85 6.58
C ALA A 325 34.71 -21.92 5.52
N GLY A 326 34.81 -20.89 4.66
CA GLY A 326 35.99 -20.69 3.81
C GLY A 326 35.75 -20.20 2.38
N TYR A 327 34.55 -20.33 1.80
CA TYR A 327 34.26 -19.87 0.42
C TYR A 327 33.20 -18.77 0.40
N THR A 328 33.63 -17.52 0.56
CA THR A 328 32.79 -16.32 0.45
C THR A 328 32.47 -15.90 -0.99
N ASP A 329 33.09 -16.54 -1.99
CA ASP A 329 33.17 -16.00 -3.36
C ASP A 329 32.05 -16.45 -4.32
N LYS A 330 31.00 -17.12 -3.83
CA LYS A 330 29.86 -17.57 -4.66
C LYS A 330 28.53 -16.98 -4.23
N LYS A 331 28.52 -15.67 -3.96
CA LYS A 331 27.33 -14.98 -3.47
C LYS A 331 26.45 -14.50 -4.62
N ILE A 332 25.32 -15.18 -4.85
CA ILE A 332 24.24 -14.59 -5.64
C ILE A 332 23.71 -13.38 -4.86
N THR A 333 23.66 -12.23 -5.51
CA THR A 333 23.17 -10.99 -4.93
C THR A 333 21.95 -10.50 -5.67
N ILE A 334 21.01 -9.92 -4.92
CA ILE A 334 19.82 -9.29 -5.47
C ILE A 334 20.10 -7.79 -5.63
N THR A 335 19.85 -7.25 -6.82
CA THR A 335 20.15 -5.83 -7.10
C THR A 335 19.12 -4.86 -6.50
N SER A 336 17.90 -5.34 -6.24
CA SER A 336 16.79 -4.50 -5.78
C SER A 336 16.26 -4.98 -4.43
N LYS A 337 16.25 -4.08 -3.43
CA LYS A 337 15.70 -4.37 -2.09
C LYS A 337 14.18 -4.54 -2.10
N ILE A 338 13.48 -3.85 -3.02
CA ILE A 338 12.03 -3.94 -3.22
C ILE A 338 11.79 -4.20 -4.70
N VAL A 339 10.89 -5.12 -5.00
CA VAL A 339 10.49 -5.47 -6.36
C VAL A 339 9.02 -5.17 -6.57
N GLY A 340 8.71 -4.42 -7.64
CA GLY A 340 7.36 -4.23 -8.18
C GLY A 340 7.24 -4.81 -9.59
N ASN A 341 6.02 -4.93 -10.10
CA ASN A 341 5.70 -5.49 -11.44
C ASN A 341 6.25 -6.91 -11.67
N ASN A 342 6.53 -7.62 -10.58
CA ASN A 342 7.00 -8.99 -10.60
C ASN A 342 8.31 -9.24 -11.40
N ARG A 343 9.24 -8.27 -11.45
CA ARG A 343 10.52 -8.39 -12.18
C ARG A 343 11.74 -8.31 -11.26
N LEU A 344 12.58 -9.34 -11.30
CA LEU A 344 13.78 -9.45 -10.47
C LEU A 344 15.04 -9.52 -11.33
N LYS A 345 16.12 -8.87 -10.89
CA LYS A 345 17.47 -8.99 -11.47
C LYS A 345 18.41 -9.55 -10.40
N LEU A 346 19.21 -10.54 -10.80
CA LEU A 346 20.20 -11.21 -9.95
C LEU A 346 21.58 -11.07 -10.58
N VAL A 347 22.61 -10.99 -9.73
CA VAL A 347 24.03 -10.92 -10.12
C VAL A 347 24.83 -11.93 -9.30
N GLY A 348 25.99 -12.35 -9.79
CA GLY A 348 26.84 -13.32 -9.10
C GLY A 348 27.45 -14.36 -10.03
N HIS A 349 28.24 -15.26 -9.45
CA HIS A 349 28.85 -16.37 -10.18
C HIS A 349 27.83 -17.48 -10.50
N PRO A 350 27.94 -18.13 -11.68
CA PRO A 350 27.07 -19.25 -12.05
C PRO A 350 27.09 -20.38 -11.01
N THR A 351 25.92 -20.95 -10.72
CA THR A 351 25.75 -21.95 -9.66
C THR A 351 25.49 -23.36 -10.19
N ALA A 352 26.06 -23.73 -11.33
CA ALA A 352 25.82 -24.98 -12.05
C ALA A 352 25.46 -26.19 -11.15
N GLY A 353 24.16 -26.56 -11.13
CA GLY A 353 23.63 -27.70 -10.37
C GLY A 353 23.27 -27.43 -8.90
N ASN A 354 23.77 -26.36 -8.28
CA ASN A 354 23.43 -25.99 -6.91
C ASN A 354 22.19 -25.09 -6.89
N LEU A 355 21.05 -25.69 -6.50
CA LEU A 355 19.81 -24.95 -6.28
C LEU A 355 19.95 -24.06 -5.05
N THR A 356 19.63 -22.78 -5.23
CA THR A 356 19.47 -21.83 -4.13
C THR A 356 18.00 -21.45 -4.02
N ASN A 357 17.50 -21.21 -2.81
CA ASN A 357 16.11 -20.80 -2.63
C ASN A 357 16.01 -19.27 -2.64
N LEU A 358 15.18 -18.76 -3.55
CA LEU A 358 14.69 -17.39 -3.54
C LEU A 358 13.41 -17.34 -2.72
N THR A 359 13.45 -16.63 -1.60
CA THR A 359 12.27 -16.33 -0.79
C THR A 359 11.76 -14.95 -1.18
N LEU A 360 10.52 -14.88 -1.64
CA LEU A 360 9.81 -13.62 -1.91
C LEU A 360 8.92 -13.33 -0.70
N ASN A 361 9.35 -12.40 0.15
CA ASN A 361 8.50 -11.93 1.25
C ASN A 361 7.61 -10.83 0.70
N VAL A 362 6.30 -11.09 0.58
CA VAL A 362 5.38 -10.07 0.09
C VAL A 362 5.34 -8.91 1.08
N GLN A 363 5.51 -7.69 0.57
CA GLN A 363 5.39 -6.48 1.35
C GLN A 363 3.90 -6.32 1.69
N GLY A 364 3.59 -6.57 2.94
CA GLY A 364 2.25 -6.58 3.48
C GLY A 364 2.31 -6.86 4.97
N LEU A 365 1.15 -7.01 5.58
CA LEU A 365 0.95 -7.18 7.02
C LEU A 365 0.63 -8.64 7.36
N ARG A 366 0.43 -9.47 6.35
CA ARG A 366 0.53 -10.92 6.45
C ARG A 366 1.95 -11.33 6.11
N ASP A 367 2.60 -12.04 7.03
CA ASP A 367 3.89 -12.70 6.78
C ASP A 367 3.70 -13.82 5.75
N TYR A 368 3.61 -13.42 4.48
CA TYR A 368 3.42 -14.31 3.35
C TYR A 368 4.73 -14.39 2.56
N SER A 369 5.29 -15.59 2.48
CA SER A 369 6.51 -15.84 1.74
C SER A 369 6.31 -16.93 0.69
N VAL A 370 6.93 -16.75 -0.46
CA VAL A 370 6.97 -17.75 -1.53
C VAL A 370 8.41 -18.17 -1.73
N GLN A 371 8.69 -19.46 -1.58
CA GLN A 371 10.02 -20.00 -1.86
C GLN A 371 10.06 -20.61 -3.25
N ILE A 372 11.08 -20.24 -4.03
CA ILE A 372 11.25 -20.70 -5.40
C ILE A 372 12.70 -21.15 -5.58
N PRO A 373 12.94 -22.39 -6.05
CA PRO A 373 14.27 -22.81 -6.44
C PRO A 373 14.77 -22.00 -7.63
N ILE A 374 15.96 -21.43 -7.49
CA ILE A 374 16.62 -20.66 -8.54
C ILE A 374 17.99 -21.24 -8.87
N GLU A 375 18.42 -20.97 -10.10
CA GLU A 375 19.80 -21.18 -10.54
C GLU A 375 20.30 -19.95 -11.29
N LEU A 376 21.59 -19.66 -11.14
CA LEU A 376 22.27 -18.66 -11.95
C LEU A 376 23.06 -19.36 -13.06
N LEU A 377 22.68 -19.10 -14.31
CA LEU A 377 23.30 -19.69 -15.49
C LEU A 377 24.64 -19.04 -15.80
N PRO A 378 25.55 -19.74 -16.52
CA PRO A 378 26.69 -19.11 -17.18
C PRO A 378 26.25 -17.97 -18.10
N CYS A 379 27.14 -16.99 -18.32
CA CYS A 379 26.89 -15.95 -19.31
C CYS A 379 26.75 -16.57 -20.70
N PRO A 380 25.75 -16.18 -21.51
CA PRO A 380 25.61 -16.67 -22.87
C PRO A 380 26.89 -16.49 -23.69
N THR A 381 27.08 -17.31 -24.72
CA THR A 381 28.26 -17.21 -25.59
C THR A 381 28.43 -15.79 -26.13
N GLY A 382 29.66 -15.26 -26.05
CA GLY A 382 30.00 -13.89 -26.44
C GLY A 382 29.73 -12.82 -25.36
N TYR A 383 29.19 -13.22 -24.21
CA TYR A 383 29.13 -12.42 -22.99
C TYR A 383 30.11 -12.95 -21.95
N VAL A 384 30.69 -12.04 -21.17
CA VAL A 384 31.59 -12.38 -20.07
C VAL A 384 31.11 -11.74 -18.78
N LEU A 385 31.42 -12.39 -17.66
CA LEU A 385 31.10 -11.87 -16.34
C LEU A 385 32.10 -10.76 -15.99
N ASP A 386 31.61 -9.55 -15.75
CA ASP A 386 32.44 -8.40 -15.39
C ASP A 386 32.71 -8.32 -13.88
N GLU A 387 33.44 -7.30 -13.45
CA GLU A 387 33.71 -7.03 -12.03
C GLU A 387 32.45 -6.76 -11.20
N SER A 388 31.36 -6.31 -11.84
CA SER A 388 30.05 -6.13 -11.20
C SER A 388 29.23 -7.43 -11.08
N LEU A 389 29.80 -8.55 -11.54
CA LEU A 389 29.18 -9.87 -11.58
C LEU A 389 27.93 -9.90 -12.47
N GLU A 390 27.93 -9.07 -13.52
CA GLU A 390 26.92 -9.02 -14.57
C GLU A 390 27.49 -9.57 -15.87
N CYS A 391 26.64 -10.21 -16.68
CA CYS A 391 27.04 -10.60 -18.03
C CYS A 391 27.06 -9.37 -18.92
N ARG A 392 28.23 -9.01 -19.45
CA ARG A 392 28.41 -7.92 -20.41
C ARG A 392 28.92 -8.43 -21.75
N CYS A 393 28.54 -7.71 -22.80
CA CYS A 393 29.04 -7.97 -24.13
C CYS A 393 30.57 -7.89 -24.15
N SER A 394 31.21 -8.96 -24.64
CA SER A 394 32.67 -9.00 -24.74
C SER A 394 33.26 -7.99 -25.73
N ALA A 395 32.47 -7.47 -26.67
CA ALA A 395 32.90 -6.43 -27.61
C ALA A 395 33.01 -5.02 -27.00
N ILE A 396 32.50 -4.80 -25.78
CA ILE A 396 32.42 -3.47 -25.13
C ILE A 396 33.51 -3.29 -24.05
N LEU A 397 34.23 -4.35 -23.69
CA LEU A 397 35.25 -4.28 -22.64
C LEU A 397 36.60 -3.90 -23.25
N ASP A 398 37.05 -2.68 -22.96
CA ASP A 398 38.25 -2.02 -23.54
C ASP A 398 39.58 -2.74 -23.25
N SER A 399 39.62 -3.73 -22.35
CA SER A 399 40.87 -4.25 -21.81
C SER A 399 41.29 -5.65 -22.27
N GLU A 400 40.49 -6.40 -23.03
CA GLU A 400 40.89 -7.64 -23.71
C GLU A 400 39.70 -8.16 -24.52
N GLN A 401 39.81 -8.36 -25.84
CA GLN A 401 38.75 -9.04 -26.59
C GLN A 401 38.72 -10.52 -26.19
N TRP A 402 37.82 -10.89 -25.28
CA TRP A 402 37.66 -12.27 -24.82
C TRP A 402 37.27 -13.23 -25.96
N TYR A 403 36.73 -12.70 -27.05
CA TYR A 403 36.29 -13.45 -28.22
C TYR A 403 36.61 -12.68 -29.51
N ASN A 404 37.34 -13.32 -30.43
CA ASN A 404 37.58 -12.77 -31.76
C ASN A 404 36.31 -12.88 -32.63
N GLY A 405 36.05 -11.86 -33.44
CA GLY A 405 34.95 -11.86 -34.42
C GLY A 405 33.61 -11.35 -33.92
N ILE A 406 33.51 -10.90 -32.66
CA ILE A 406 32.30 -10.25 -32.14
C ILE A 406 32.37 -8.75 -32.42
N THR A 407 31.41 -8.25 -33.20
CA THR A 407 31.31 -6.83 -33.56
C THR A 407 30.36 -6.04 -32.67
N GLY A 408 29.50 -6.73 -31.92
CA GLY A 408 28.58 -6.12 -30.97
C GLY A 408 27.62 -7.15 -30.41
N CYS A 409 26.73 -6.71 -29.51
CA CYS A 409 25.72 -7.57 -28.92
C CYS A 409 24.33 -6.92 -28.91
N ASN A 410 23.31 -7.77 -28.92
CA ASN A 410 21.93 -7.40 -28.68
C ASN A 410 21.56 -7.78 -27.24
N GLU A 411 21.67 -6.81 -26.33
CA GLU A 411 21.38 -6.95 -24.90
C GLU A 411 19.95 -7.46 -24.61
N THR A 412 18.98 -7.15 -25.48
CA THR A 412 17.59 -7.60 -25.28
C THR A 412 17.45 -9.10 -25.53
N LYS A 413 18.04 -9.58 -26.62
CA LYS A 413 17.98 -10.99 -27.03
C LYS A 413 19.09 -11.83 -26.39
N MET A 414 20.10 -11.21 -25.77
CA MET A 414 21.36 -11.84 -25.36
C MET A 414 21.99 -12.63 -26.52
N SER A 415 22.03 -12.00 -27.68
CA SER A 415 22.64 -12.54 -28.89
C SER A 415 23.81 -11.66 -29.31
N VAL A 416 24.74 -12.21 -30.06
CA VAL A 416 25.93 -11.49 -30.52
C VAL A 416 25.91 -11.33 -32.03
N PHE A 417 26.52 -10.25 -32.52
CA PHE A 417 26.76 -10.02 -33.93
C PHE A 417 28.16 -10.51 -34.27
N LEU A 418 28.22 -11.38 -35.26
CA LEU A 418 29.45 -12.01 -35.72
C LEU A 418 29.94 -11.38 -37.02
N LEU A 419 31.25 -11.27 -37.17
CA LEU A 419 31.84 -11.08 -38.49
C LEU A 419 31.53 -12.30 -39.38
N PRO A 420 31.37 -12.10 -40.70
CA PRO A 420 31.36 -13.19 -41.66
C PRO A 420 32.57 -14.12 -41.43
N ASP A 421 32.36 -15.43 -41.60
CA ASP A 421 33.37 -16.50 -41.45
C ASP A 421 33.88 -16.76 -40.01
N TYR A 422 33.34 -16.10 -39.00
CA TYR A 422 33.62 -16.40 -37.59
C TYR A 422 32.54 -17.30 -36.97
N TRP A 423 32.99 -18.22 -36.11
CA TRP A 423 32.12 -19.11 -35.32
C TRP A 423 32.37 -18.88 -33.83
N LEU A 424 31.30 -18.92 -33.04
CA LEU A 424 31.38 -18.88 -31.58
C LEU A 424 30.78 -20.14 -30.97
N GLY A 425 31.53 -20.76 -30.09
CA GLY A 425 31.07 -21.87 -29.27
C GLY A 425 31.83 -21.93 -27.96
N TYR A 426 31.29 -22.64 -26.98
CA TYR A 426 32.05 -23.02 -25.79
C TYR A 426 33.08 -24.07 -26.20
N ILE A 427 34.37 -23.73 -26.16
CA ILE A 427 35.43 -24.74 -26.19
C ILE A 427 35.37 -25.43 -24.81
N GLY A 428 34.78 -26.62 -24.75
CA GLY A 428 34.87 -27.47 -23.56
C GLY A 428 36.34 -27.67 -23.19
N LYS A 429 36.64 -27.79 -21.89
CA LYS A 429 37.98 -28.19 -21.45
C LYS A 429 38.38 -29.46 -22.22
N ALA A 430 39.62 -29.49 -22.69
CA ALA A 430 40.14 -30.32 -23.77
C ALA A 430 39.95 -31.86 -23.65
N ASP A 431 39.36 -32.36 -22.57
CA ASP A 431 39.19 -33.80 -22.32
C ASP A 431 37.79 -34.34 -22.67
N ASP A 432 36.79 -33.49 -22.99
CA ASP A 432 35.43 -33.92 -23.34
C ASP A 432 35.00 -33.41 -24.73
N LEU A 433 35.81 -33.68 -25.76
CA LEU A 433 35.42 -33.53 -27.17
C LEU A 433 34.37 -34.58 -27.57
N LYS A 434 33.14 -34.41 -27.06
CA LYS A 434 31.93 -34.74 -27.81
C LYS A 434 31.32 -33.42 -28.25
N ILE A 435 31.48 -33.14 -29.54
CA ILE A 435 30.79 -32.05 -30.25
C ILE A 435 29.29 -32.18 -29.93
N SER A 436 28.75 -31.32 -29.08
CA SER A 436 27.32 -31.24 -28.83
C SER A 436 26.70 -30.27 -29.83
N ASP A 437 25.76 -30.77 -30.64
CA ASP A 437 25.03 -30.10 -31.71
C ASP A 437 24.28 -28.82 -31.30
N SER A 438 25.01 -27.73 -31.07
CA SER A 438 24.39 -26.40 -30.95
C SER A 438 25.25 -25.34 -31.63
N LEU A 439 25.52 -25.56 -32.92
CA LEU A 439 25.98 -24.53 -33.84
C LEU A 439 24.81 -23.59 -34.14
N TYR A 440 24.91 -22.33 -33.71
CA TYR A 440 24.03 -21.26 -34.16
C TYR A 440 24.74 -20.50 -35.28
N SER A 441 24.23 -20.58 -36.50
CA SER A 441 24.60 -19.69 -37.59
C SER A 441 23.85 -18.36 -37.45
N GLY A 442 24.58 -17.24 -37.54
CA GLY A 442 23.99 -15.91 -37.60
C GLY A 442 23.41 -15.62 -38.98
N GLN A 443 22.31 -14.86 -39.02
CA GLN A 443 21.96 -14.00 -40.16
C GLN A 443 22.41 -12.58 -39.87
#